data_AF-C0BDE8-F1
#
_entry.id   AF-C0BDE8-F1
#
_cell.length_a   1.000
_cell.length_b   1.000
_cell.length_c   1.000
_cell.angle_alpha   90.00
_cell.angle_beta   90.00
_cell.angle_gamma   90.00
#
_symmetry.space_group_name_H-M   'P 1'
#
loop_
_entity.id
_entity.type
_entity.pdbx_description
1 polymer ?
#
loop_
_entity_poly.entity_id
_entity_poly.type
_entity_poly.pdbx_seq_one_letter_code
_entity_poly.pdbx_strand_id
1 'polypeptide(L)' 'MDKIRQLQDMINESNRIVFFGGAGVSTESNIPDFRSADGLYKQKYRYSPEQIVSHSFSCSIRKNFMIFIKRK' A
#
# COMPACT_ATOMS: atom_id res chain seq x y z
N MET A 1 -19.44 -25.32 -8.33
CA MET A 1 -18.74 -25.30 -7.03
C MET A 1 -18.69 -23.86 -6.54
N ASP A 2 -19.08 -23.63 -5.30
CA ASP A 2 -19.03 -22.31 -4.67
C ASP A 2 -17.57 -21.94 -4.36
N LYS A 3 -17.10 -20.81 -4.88
CA LYS A 3 -15.70 -20.35 -4.71
C LYS A 3 -15.34 -20.09 -3.25
N ILE A 4 -16.31 -19.66 -2.43
CA ILE A 4 -16.09 -19.40 -1.00
C ILE A 4 -15.87 -20.72 -0.28
N ARG A 5 -16.67 -21.75 -0.59
CA ARG A 5 -16.53 -23.08 -0.02
C ARG A 5 -15.18 -23.70 -0.36
N GLN A 6 -14.75 -23.59 -1.62
CA GLN A 6 -13.44 -24.08 -2.04
C GLN A 6 -12.29 -23.40 -1.27
N LEU A 7 -12.36 -22.08 -1.05
CA LEU A 7 -11.37 -21.37 -0.25
C LEU A 7 -11.37 -21.82 1.22
N GLN A 8 -12.55 -22.01 1.80
CA GLN A 8 -12.69 -22.48 3.18
C GLN A 8 -12.04 -23.85 3.38
N ASP A 9 -12.25 -24.78 2.44
CA ASP A 9 -11.67 -26.12 2.51
C ASP A 9 -10.13 -26.05 2.43
N MET A 10 -9.58 -25.23 1.52
CA MET A 10 -8.13 -25.00 1.42
C MET A 10 -7.53 -24.41 2.71
N ILE A 11 -8.24 -23.50 3.38
CA ILE A 11 -7.81 -22.92 4.66
C ILE A 11 -7.82 -23.99 5.76
N ASN A 12 -8.88 -24.80 5.84
CA ASN A 12 -9.04 -25.83 6.87
C ASN A 12 -7.99 -26.94 6.78
N GLU A 13 -7.61 -27.34 5.56
CA GLU A 13 -6.65 -28.43 5.32
C GLU A 13 -5.18 -27.98 5.44
N SER A 14 -4.93 -26.66 5.44
CA SER A 14 -3.58 -26.10 5.42
C SER A 14 -2.99 -25.91 6.81
N ASN A 15 -1.88 -26.62 7.09
CA ASN A 15 -1.11 -26.44 8.34
C ASN A 15 -0.10 -25.28 8.29
N ARG A 16 0.14 -24.70 7.10
CA ARG A 16 1.14 -23.62 6.88
C ARG A 16 0.63 -22.65 5.82
N ILE A 17 -0.02 -21.58 6.27
CA ILE A 17 -0.57 -20.55 5.38
C ILE A 17 0.40 -19.37 5.29
N VAL A 18 0.70 -18.93 4.07
CA VAL A 18 1.42 -17.69 3.79
C VAL A 18 0.44 -16.69 3.19
N PHE A 19 0.34 -15.53 3.82
CA PHE A 19 -0.51 -14.43 3.36
C PHE A 19 0.34 -13.34 2.72
N PHE A 20 0.04 -13.01 1.46
CA PHE A 20 0.63 -11.86 0.77
C PHE A 20 -0.33 -10.67 0.85
N GLY A 21 -0.10 -9.80 1.82
CA GLY A 21 -0.82 -8.54 1.98
C GLY A 21 -0.16 -7.38 1.23
N GLY A 22 -0.99 -6.42 0.82
CA GLY A 22 -0.55 -5.10 0.37
C GLY A 22 -1.30 -4.00 1.14
N ALA A 23 -1.12 -2.73 0.77
CA ALA A 23 -1.78 -1.61 1.47
C ALA A 23 -3.32 -1.70 1.53
N GLY A 24 -3.95 -2.42 0.58
CA GLY A 24 -5.40 -2.65 0.56
C GLY A 24 -5.96 -3.36 1.80
N VAL A 25 -5.13 -4.10 2.56
CA VAL A 25 -5.58 -4.75 3.81
C VAL A 25 -5.87 -3.74 4.93
N SER A 26 -5.43 -2.49 4.76
CA SER A 26 -5.55 -1.42 5.76
C SER A 26 -6.50 -0.30 5.33
N THR A 27 -7.09 -0.35 4.13
CA THR A 27 -8.01 0.69 3.65
C THR A 27 -9.27 0.77 4.49
N GLU A 28 -9.79 -0.37 4.94
CA GLU A 28 -10.92 -0.45 5.87
C GLU A 28 -10.62 0.10 7.27
N SER A 29 -9.33 0.35 7.58
CA SER A 29 -8.89 1.06 8.79
C SER A 29 -8.67 2.55 8.56
N ASN A 30 -9.16 3.11 7.45
CA ASN A 30 -8.95 4.50 7.01
C ASN A 30 -7.49 4.86 6.69
N ILE A 31 -6.64 3.87 6.41
CA ILE A 31 -5.27 4.11 5.92
C ILE A 31 -5.30 4.03 4.39
N PRO A 32 -5.04 5.12 3.66
CA PRO A 32 -5.13 5.12 2.21
C PRO A 32 -4.05 4.23 1.58
N ASP A 33 -4.41 3.52 0.53
CA ASP A 33 -3.43 2.79 -0.28
C ASP A 33 -2.67 3.73 -1.24
N PHE A 34 -1.85 3.13 -2.10
CA PHE A 34 -1.05 3.89 -3.06
C PHE A 34 -1.82 4.28 -4.33
N ARG A 35 -2.69 3.42 -4.87
CA ARG A 35 -3.12 3.46 -6.29
C ARG A 35 -4.63 3.58 -6.53
N SER A 36 -5.46 3.45 -5.50
CA SER A 36 -6.91 3.57 -5.60
C SER A 36 -7.36 4.99 -5.92
N ALA A 37 -8.67 5.18 -6.09
CA ALA A 37 -9.25 6.46 -6.46
C ALA A 37 -8.93 7.60 -5.49
N ASP A 38 -8.77 7.27 -4.20
CA ASP A 38 -8.36 8.19 -3.14
C ASP A 38 -6.94 7.88 -2.62
N GLY A 39 -6.17 7.10 -3.39
CA GLY A 39 -4.83 6.65 -3.03
C GLY A 39 -3.77 7.76 -3.12
N LEU A 40 -2.62 7.51 -2.49
CA LEU A 40 -1.48 8.43 -2.39
C LEU A 40 -1.07 9.03 -3.74
N TYR A 41 -1.10 8.24 -4.82
CA TYR A 41 -0.57 8.64 -6.13
C TYR A 41 -1.47 9.58 -6.93
N LYS A 42 -2.73 9.76 -6.52
CA LYS A 42 -3.62 10.77 -7.11
C LYS A 42 -3.49 12.15 -6.47
N GLN A 43 -2.73 12.26 -5.39
CA GLN A 43 -2.52 13.54 -4.71
C GLN A 43 -1.55 14.41 -5.52
N LYS A 44 -1.98 15.65 -5.83
CA LYS A 44 -1.20 16.59 -6.63
C LYS A 44 -0.14 17.28 -5.77
N TYR A 45 1.12 16.98 -6.05
CA TYR A 45 2.29 17.63 -5.45
C TYR A 45 3.19 18.24 -6.53
N ARG A 46 4.21 19.00 -6.11
CA ARG A 46 5.23 19.55 -7.01
C ARG A 46 6.02 18.48 -7.77
N TYR A 47 6.21 17.32 -7.15
CA TYR A 47 6.84 16.14 -7.74
C TYR A 47 5.85 14.97 -7.64
N SER A 48 5.90 14.03 -8.57
CA SER A 48 5.02 12.84 -8.45
C SER A 48 5.32 12.08 -7.15
N PRO A 49 4.31 11.51 -6.49
CA PRO A 49 4.53 10.68 -5.30
C PRO A 49 5.59 9.60 -5.49
N GLU A 50 5.65 8.96 -6.67
CA GLU A 50 6.68 7.97 -7.05
C GLU A 50 8.09 8.56 -7.04
N GLN A 51 8.26 9.79 -7.54
CA GLN A 51 9.54 10.49 -7.46
C GLN A 51 9.90 10.80 -6.02
N ILE A 52 8.94 11.27 -5.21
CA ILE A 52 9.20 11.66 -3.82
C ILE A 52 9.67 10.45 -3.00
N VAL A 53 9.06 9.28 -3.18
CA VAL A 53 9.41 8.05 -2.43
C VAL A 53 10.62 7.31 -3.01
N SER A 54 11.20 7.78 -4.11
CA SER A 54 12.38 7.14 -4.70
C SER A 54 13.64 7.32 -3.84
N HIS A 55 14.54 6.35 -3.90
CA HIS A 55 15.82 6.40 -3.19
C HIS A 55 16.62 7.65 -3.54
N SER A 56 16.76 7.95 -4.84
CA SER A 56 17.51 9.10 -5.33
C SER A 56 16.95 10.43 -4.79
N PHE A 57 15.63 10.58 -4.74
CA PHE A 57 15.00 11.80 -4.21
C PHE A 57 15.22 11.94 -2.70
N SER A 58 15.12 10.84 -1.95
CA SER A 58 15.39 10.81 -0.52
C SER A 58 16.85 11.23 -0.21
N CYS A 59 17.80 10.77 -1.02
CA CYS A 59 19.21 11.12 -0.87
C CYS A 59 19.51 12.57 -1.29
N SER A 60 19.02 13.02 -2.44
CA SER A 60 19.33 14.35 -2.99
C SER A 60 18.52 15.49 -2.35
N ILE A 61 17.28 15.22 -1.90
CA ILE A 61 16.33 16.23 -1.41
C ILE A 61 15.66 15.76 -0.10
N ARG A 62 16.49 15.32 0.86
CA ARG A 62 16.07 14.74 2.15
C ARG A 62 15.04 15.58 2.92
N LYS A 63 15.15 16.92 2.88
CA LYS A 63 14.22 17.81 3.58
C LYS A 63 12.80 17.71 3.03
N ASN A 64 12.64 17.67 1.71
CA ASN A 64 11.31 17.58 1.07
C ASN A 64 10.71 16.19 1.24
N PHE A 65 11.54 15.15 1.17
CA PHE A 65 11.13 13.78 1.51
C PHE A 65 10.58 13.72 2.94
N MET A 66 11.30 14.27 3.93
CA MET A 66 10.87 14.23 5.33
C MET A 66 9.58 15.02 5.59
N ILE A 67 9.39 16.15 4.90
CA ILE A 67 8.13 16.93 4.96
C ILE A 67 6.97 16.12 4.40
N PHE A 68 7.19 15.39 3.30
CA PHE A 68 6.17 14.54 2.69
C PHE A 68 5.76 13.41 3.64
N ILE A 69 6.72 12.70 4.24
CA ILE A 69 6.45 11.62 5.20
C ILE A 69 5.69 12.12 6.42
N LYS A 70 6.06 13.28 7.00
CA LYS A 70 5.39 13.80 8.21
C LYS A 70 3.96 14.31 7.98
N ARG A 71 3.56 14.56 6.73
CA ARG A 71 2.21 15.03 6.37
C ARG A 71 1.24 13.87 6.16
N LYS A 72 1.72 12.64 6.22
CA LYS A 72 0.98 11.40 6.11
C LYS A 72 0.99 10.72 7.47
#